data_AF-A0A0R3SV30-F1
#
_entry.id   AF-A0A0R3SV30-F1
#
_cell.length_a   1.000
_cell.length_b   1.000
_cell.length_c   1.000
_cell.angle_alpha   90.00
_cell.angle_beta   90.00
_cell.angle_gamma   90.00
#
_symmetry.space_group_name_H-M   'P 1'
#
loop_
_entity.id
_entity.type
_entity.pdbx_description
1 polymer ?
#
loop_
_entity_poly.entity_id
_entity_poly.type
_entity_poly.pdbx_seq_one_letter_code
_entity_poly.pdbx_strand_id
1 'polypeptide(L)'
;MIIPKIARCHVCAIKDVESPQFRIRQGDILRVSDITNGLTLFAENIFTRRCGYINASDITKKPEESFILASWRDIDKSEAARLLANPAIDPGTFILCSESENPIDSAYNRLIPYGEFPTLTESITEDQFSNVYLGTWQDKKVSVKALKPKSPVSVLLQNIQYLKRIHHPACVRTLEIAYQWTSINSTMIMIIMDPFEGRTLKNFLSSSDSHFLNFDGLLKIYTEVRNC
;
A
#
# COMPACT_ATOMS: atom_id res chain seq x y z
N MET A 1 -19.68 0.71 -40.10
CA MET A 1 -18.29 0.23 -40.22
C MET A 1 -18.08 -0.80 -39.12
N ILE A 2 -18.21 -2.08 -39.46
CA ILE A 2 -18.11 -3.20 -38.52
C ILE A 2 -16.64 -3.54 -38.40
N ILE A 3 -16.02 -3.16 -37.27
CA ILE A 3 -14.64 -3.53 -36.96
C ILE A 3 -14.65 -5.06 -36.69
N PRO A 4 -13.78 -5.86 -37.34
CA PRO A 4 -13.74 -7.30 -37.08
C PRO A 4 -13.49 -7.56 -35.59
N LYS A 5 -14.13 -8.59 -35.02
CA LYS A 5 -13.77 -9.11 -33.70
C LYS A 5 -12.36 -9.73 -33.77
N ILE A 6 -11.34 -8.88 -33.78
CA ILE A 6 -9.95 -9.26 -33.61
C ILE A 6 -9.83 -9.91 -32.23
N ALA A 7 -9.19 -11.08 -32.15
CA ALA A 7 -8.94 -11.75 -30.88
C ALA A 7 -8.13 -10.79 -29.99
N ARG A 8 -8.78 -10.30 -28.93
CA ARG A 8 -8.15 -9.46 -27.92
C ARG A 8 -7.60 -10.38 -26.85
N CYS A 9 -6.32 -10.23 -26.52
CA CYS A 9 -5.71 -10.98 -25.43
C CYS A 9 -5.27 -10.02 -24.32
N HIS A 10 -5.28 -10.55 -23.10
CA HIS A 10 -4.82 -9.84 -21.92
C HIS A 10 -3.37 -10.24 -21.65
N VAL A 11 -2.54 -9.23 -21.40
CA VAL A 11 -1.11 -9.36 -21.11
C VAL A 11 -0.78 -8.54 -19.88
N CYS A 12 0.32 -8.85 -19.22
CA CYS A 12 0.81 -8.13 -18.06
C CYS A 12 2.09 -7.38 -18.39
N ALA A 13 2.19 -6.11 -18.01
CA ALA A 13 3.45 -5.38 -18.06
C ALA A 13 4.46 -5.99 -17.07
N ILE A 14 5.70 -6.23 -17.52
CA ILE A 14 6.76 -6.81 -16.67
C ILE A 14 7.77 -5.78 -16.19
N LYS A 15 7.65 -4.53 -16.63
CA LYS A 15 8.42 -3.37 -16.16
C LYS A 15 7.63 -2.08 -16.39
N ASP A 16 8.09 -1.00 -15.78
CA ASP A 16 7.57 0.34 -16.01
C ASP A 16 7.92 0.84 -17.42
N VAL A 17 6.95 1.48 -18.08
CA VAL A 17 7.17 2.19 -19.34
C VAL A 17 6.57 3.58 -19.22
N GLU A 18 7.44 4.58 -19.24
CA GLU A 18 7.04 5.99 -19.24
C GLU A 18 7.13 6.55 -20.65
N SER A 19 5.96 6.80 -21.26
CA SER A 19 5.87 7.64 -22.46
C SER A 19 4.96 8.85 -22.21
N PRO A 20 5.09 9.93 -22.98
CA PRO A 20 4.25 11.12 -22.83
C PRO A 20 2.75 10.84 -23.00
N GLN A 21 2.40 9.86 -23.84
CA GLN A 21 1.00 9.56 -24.22
C GLN A 21 0.42 8.35 -23.47
N PHE A 22 1.28 7.45 -23.00
CA PHE A 22 0.87 6.21 -22.37
C PHE A 22 1.89 5.78 -21.31
N ARG A 23 1.46 5.83 -20.05
CA ARG A 23 2.26 5.39 -18.92
C ARG A 23 1.67 4.08 -18.42
N ILE A 24 2.50 3.05 -18.42
CA ILE A 24 2.17 1.76 -17.81
C ILE A 24 3.20 1.48 -16.73
N ARG A 25 2.76 0.82 -15.68
CA ARG A 25 3.61 0.39 -14.58
C ARG A 25 3.75 -1.14 -14.62
N GLN A 26 4.77 -1.69 -13.98
CA GLN A 26 4.94 -3.13 -13.87
C GLN A 26 3.76 -3.77 -13.13
N GLY A 27 3.10 -4.76 -13.74
CA GLY A 27 1.91 -5.40 -13.19
C GLY A 27 0.60 -4.92 -13.81
N ASP A 28 0.63 -3.87 -14.66
CA ASP A 28 -0.56 -3.43 -15.38
C ASP A 28 -1.08 -4.53 -16.29
N ILE A 29 -2.41 -4.74 -16.25
CA ILE A 29 -3.09 -5.62 -17.18
C ILE A 29 -3.52 -4.80 -18.37
N LEU A 30 -3.07 -5.24 -19.53
CA LEU A 30 -3.26 -4.56 -20.80
C LEU A 30 -4.06 -5.47 -21.73
N ARG A 31 -4.98 -4.86 -22.46
CA ARG A 31 -5.69 -5.50 -23.56
C ARG A 31 -5.01 -5.10 -24.85
N VAL A 32 -4.45 -6.08 -25.56
CA VAL A 32 -3.78 -5.85 -26.84
C VAL A 32 -4.56 -6.48 -27.99
N SER A 33 -4.55 -5.80 -29.13
CA SER A 33 -4.98 -6.35 -30.41
C SER A 33 -3.88 -7.23 -30.99
N ASP A 34 -4.20 -8.51 -31.24
CA ASP A 34 -3.44 -9.60 -31.87
C ASP A 34 -1.90 -9.52 -31.90
N ILE A 35 -1.23 -10.47 -31.24
CA ILE A 35 0.24 -10.53 -31.05
C ILE A 35 0.95 -11.13 -32.30
N THR A 36 0.48 -10.82 -33.50
CA THR A 36 1.08 -11.32 -34.73
C THR A 36 2.32 -10.49 -35.09
N ASN A 37 3.42 -10.78 -34.40
CA ASN A 37 4.81 -10.39 -34.73
C ASN A 37 5.18 -8.89 -34.70
N GLY A 38 4.37 -8.03 -34.10
CA GLY A 38 4.76 -6.63 -33.90
C GLY A 38 5.81 -6.48 -32.79
N LEU A 39 6.94 -5.80 -33.07
CA LEU A 39 7.87 -5.30 -32.04
C LEU A 39 7.15 -4.34 -31.08
N THR A 40 6.15 -3.64 -31.60
CA THR A 40 5.32 -2.68 -30.87
C THR A 40 3.85 -3.01 -31.07
N LEU A 41 3.09 -3.04 -29.98
CA LEU A 41 1.68 -3.42 -29.91
C LEU A 41 0.85 -2.25 -29.42
N PHE A 42 -0.35 -2.11 -29.97
CA PHE A 42 -1.34 -1.18 -29.42
C PHE A 42 -2.04 -1.85 -28.24
N ALA A 43 -2.01 -1.16 -27.10
CA ALA A 43 -2.53 -1.63 -25.83
C ALA A 43 -3.51 -0.62 -25.24
N GLU A 44 -4.56 -1.13 -24.61
CA GLU A 44 -5.41 -0.41 -23.68
C GLU A 44 -5.10 -0.93 -22.27
N ASN A 45 -4.76 -0.04 -21.35
CA ASN A 45 -4.77 -0.40 -19.94
C ASN A 45 -6.24 -0.52 -19.50
N ILE A 46 -6.68 -1.72 -19.13
CA ILE A 46 -8.10 -2.02 -18.87
C ILE A 46 -8.65 -1.26 -17.67
N PHE A 47 -7.77 -0.78 -16.78
CA PHE A 47 -8.12 -0.06 -15.56
C PHE A 47 -8.18 1.44 -15.79
N THR A 48 -7.14 2.02 -16.41
CA THR A 48 -7.10 3.46 -16.67
C THR A 48 -7.87 3.87 -17.92
N ARG A 49 -8.27 2.90 -18.75
CA ARG A 49 -8.87 3.08 -20.09
C ARG A 49 -8.00 3.90 -21.04
N ARG A 50 -6.74 4.15 -20.68
CA ARG A 50 -5.78 4.82 -21.54
C ARG A 50 -5.26 3.83 -22.56
N CYS A 51 -5.02 4.32 -23.76
CA CYS A 51 -4.46 3.54 -24.84
C CYS A 51 -3.11 4.10 -25.27
N GLY A 52 -2.26 3.25 -25.82
CA GLY A 52 -1.02 3.65 -26.43
C GLY A 52 -0.25 2.46 -26.96
N TYR A 53 1.01 2.70 -27.29
CA TYR A 53 1.89 1.69 -27.86
C TYR A 53 2.91 1.22 -26.82
N ILE A 54 3.18 -0.08 -26.83
CA ILE A 54 4.13 -0.76 -25.92
C ILE A 54 4.97 -1.76 -26.73
N ASN A 55 6.17 -2.08 -26.28
CA ASN A 55 6.93 -3.14 -26.95
C ASN A 55 6.49 -4.52 -26.46
N ALA A 56 6.53 -5.50 -27.35
CA ALA A 56 6.22 -6.88 -27.00
C ALA A 56 7.18 -7.45 -25.94
N SER A 57 8.42 -6.91 -25.86
CA SER A 57 9.41 -7.25 -24.82
C SER A 57 9.07 -6.75 -23.43
N ASP A 58 8.12 -5.82 -23.31
CA ASP A 58 7.80 -5.13 -22.05
C ASP A 58 6.58 -5.76 -21.35
N ILE A 59 6.04 -6.82 -21.95
CA ILE A 59 4.85 -7.53 -21.50
C ILE A 59 5.05 -9.05 -21.53
N THR A 60 4.24 -9.77 -20.76
CA THR A 60 4.12 -11.22 -20.86
C THR A 60 2.65 -11.64 -21.00
N LYS A 61 2.45 -12.73 -21.73
CA LYS A 61 1.16 -13.44 -21.85
C LYS A 61 1.11 -14.72 -21.02
N LYS A 62 2.23 -15.08 -20.39
CA LYS A 62 2.42 -16.33 -19.66
C LYS A 62 2.05 -16.13 -18.19
N PRO A 63 1.02 -16.83 -17.67
CA PRO A 63 0.63 -16.72 -16.27
C PRO A 63 1.75 -17.06 -15.29
N GLU A 64 2.62 -18.02 -15.63
CA GLU A 64 3.75 -18.43 -14.80
C GLU A 64 4.84 -17.34 -14.66
N GLU A 65 4.89 -16.39 -15.59
CA GLU A 65 5.80 -15.23 -15.54
C GLU A 65 5.15 -14.02 -14.86
N SER A 66 3.84 -14.08 -14.55
CA SER A 66 3.11 -13.00 -13.87
C SER A 66 2.00 -13.54 -12.97
N PHE A 67 2.25 -13.46 -11.66
CA PHE A 67 1.26 -13.75 -10.65
C PHE A 67 -0.02 -12.92 -10.80
N ILE A 68 0.10 -11.64 -11.17
CA ILE A 68 -1.05 -10.77 -11.44
C ILE A 68 -1.89 -11.33 -12.59
N LEU A 69 -1.25 -11.76 -13.67
CA LEU A 69 -1.93 -12.35 -14.82
C LEU A 69 -2.57 -13.70 -14.46
N ALA A 70 -1.90 -14.53 -13.66
CA ALA A 70 -2.42 -15.81 -13.19
C ALA A 70 -3.70 -15.65 -12.36
N SER A 71 -3.75 -14.62 -11.53
CA SER A 71 -4.89 -14.30 -10.65
C SER A 71 -6.00 -13.50 -11.32
N TRP A 72 -5.80 -12.97 -12.53
CA TRP A 72 -6.80 -12.17 -13.23
C TRP A 72 -7.86 -13.00 -13.95
N ARG A 73 -9.10 -12.52 -13.88
CA ARG A 73 -10.26 -13.06 -14.57
C ARG A 73 -11.16 -11.93 -15.06
N ASP A 74 -11.71 -12.08 -16.26
CA ASP A 74 -12.69 -11.15 -16.83
C ASP A 74 -14.09 -11.42 -16.27
N ILE A 75 -14.26 -11.16 -14.98
CA ILE A 75 -15.50 -11.37 -14.24
C ILE A 75 -15.80 -10.17 -13.37
N ASP A 76 -17.05 -10.01 -12.94
CA ASP A 76 -17.45 -8.97 -11.99
C ASP A 76 -17.19 -9.37 -10.53
N LYS A 77 -17.43 -8.43 -9.60
CA LYS A 77 -17.23 -8.65 -8.15
C LYS A 77 -18.14 -9.76 -7.61
N SER A 78 -19.37 -9.87 -8.13
CA SER A 78 -20.36 -10.86 -7.67
C SER A 78 -19.94 -12.27 -8.03
N GLU A 79 -19.51 -12.46 -9.28
CA GLU A 79 -19.02 -13.73 -9.79
C GLU A 79 -17.71 -14.14 -9.11
N ALA A 80 -16.80 -13.20 -8.87
CA ALA A 80 -15.59 -13.47 -8.10
C ALA A 80 -15.91 -13.95 -6.68
N ALA A 81 -16.84 -13.29 -5.98
CA ALA A 81 -17.29 -13.70 -4.65
C ALA A 81 -17.93 -15.09 -4.67
N ARG A 82 -18.76 -15.38 -5.68
CA ARG A 82 -19.39 -16.70 -5.85
C ARG A 82 -18.36 -17.81 -6.05
N LEU A 83 -17.32 -17.58 -6.84
CA LEU A 83 -16.24 -18.55 -7.06
C LEU A 83 -15.42 -18.78 -5.80
N LEU A 84 -15.09 -17.71 -5.06
CA LEU A 84 -14.32 -17.80 -3.82
C LEU A 84 -15.12 -18.40 -2.64
N ALA A 85 -16.44 -18.37 -2.70
CA ALA A 85 -17.31 -19.01 -1.71
C ALA A 85 -17.37 -20.55 -1.84
N ASN A 86 -16.75 -21.13 -2.87
CA ASN A 86 -16.70 -22.57 -3.05
C ASN A 86 -15.81 -23.22 -1.96
N PRO A 87 -16.34 -24.14 -1.13
CA PRO A 87 -15.57 -24.78 -0.05
C PRO A 87 -14.35 -25.59 -0.51
N ALA A 88 -14.29 -25.97 -1.80
CA ALA A 88 -13.15 -26.66 -2.39
C ALA A 88 -11.97 -25.72 -2.74
N ILE A 89 -12.15 -24.41 -2.57
CA ILE A 89 -11.11 -23.42 -2.80
C ILE A 89 -10.33 -23.20 -1.50
N ASP A 90 -9.01 -23.31 -1.59
CA ASP A 90 -8.14 -23.12 -0.44
C ASP A 90 -8.30 -21.71 0.15
N PRO A 91 -8.43 -21.59 1.49
CA PRO A 91 -8.43 -20.30 2.17
C PRO A 91 -7.20 -19.48 1.77
N GLY A 92 -7.42 -18.23 1.36
CA GLY A 92 -6.36 -17.36 0.84
C GLY A 92 -6.29 -17.27 -0.68
N THR A 93 -7.08 -18.04 -1.42
CA THR A 93 -7.24 -17.83 -2.86
C THR A 93 -7.91 -16.47 -3.11
N PHE A 94 -7.45 -15.75 -4.13
CA PHE A 94 -8.05 -14.47 -4.54
C PHE A 94 -8.12 -14.37 -6.05
N ILE A 95 -9.00 -13.50 -6.54
CA ILE A 95 -9.21 -13.22 -7.96
C ILE A 95 -9.11 -11.71 -8.19
N LEU A 96 -8.39 -11.29 -9.23
CA LEU A 96 -8.42 -9.92 -9.74
C LEU A 96 -9.50 -9.85 -10.84
N CYS A 97 -10.44 -8.91 -10.70
CA CYS A 97 -11.65 -8.81 -11.51
C CYS A 97 -11.81 -7.43 -12.17
N SER A 98 -12.62 -7.34 -13.23
CA SER A 98 -12.73 -6.17 -14.11
C SER A 98 -13.41 -4.96 -13.46
N GLU A 99 -14.20 -5.19 -12.41
CA GLU A 99 -14.93 -4.15 -11.64
C GLU A 99 -14.29 -3.81 -10.29
N SER A 100 -13.06 -4.27 -10.01
CA SER A 100 -12.38 -3.80 -8.81
C SER A 100 -12.22 -2.28 -8.91
N GLU A 101 -12.81 -1.54 -7.96
CA GLU A 101 -12.67 -0.08 -7.92
C GLU A 101 -11.19 0.23 -7.77
N ASN A 102 -10.63 0.83 -8.80
CA ASN A 102 -9.22 1.16 -8.96
C ASN A 102 -8.25 0.01 -8.61
N PRO A 103 -7.98 -0.91 -9.56
CA PRO A 103 -7.16 -2.11 -9.32
C PRO A 103 -5.67 -1.79 -9.15
N ILE A 104 -5.30 -0.53 -9.38
CA ILE A 104 -4.02 0.02 -8.97
C ILE A 104 -3.85 -0.14 -7.45
N ASP A 105 -4.91 0.02 -6.65
CA ASP A 105 -4.83 -0.17 -5.19
C ASP A 105 -4.83 -1.65 -4.75
N SER A 106 -5.31 -2.59 -5.58
CA SER A 106 -5.40 -4.01 -5.21
C SER A 106 -4.28 -4.88 -5.79
N ALA A 107 -3.73 -4.53 -6.96
CA ALA A 107 -2.70 -5.28 -7.67
C ALA A 107 -1.27 -4.69 -7.52
N TYR A 108 -1.09 -3.36 -7.49
CA TYR A 108 0.25 -2.76 -7.28
C TYR A 108 0.73 -2.87 -5.84
N ASN A 109 -0.20 -2.83 -4.88
CA ASN A 109 0.15 -2.87 -3.46
C ASN A 109 0.57 -4.27 -2.96
N ARG A 110 0.66 -5.28 -3.82
CA ARG A 110 0.91 -6.68 -3.39
C ARG A 110 2.32 -7.22 -3.59
N LEU A 111 3.25 -6.55 -4.28
CA LEU A 111 4.56 -7.17 -4.57
C LEU A 111 5.80 -6.26 -4.47
N ILE A 112 5.66 -5.00 -4.06
CA ILE A 112 6.84 -4.15 -3.79
C ILE A 112 6.65 -3.55 -2.39
N PRO A 113 7.55 -3.78 -1.42
CA PRO A 113 7.53 -3.02 -0.18
C PRO A 113 7.60 -1.54 -0.56
N TYR A 114 6.58 -0.77 -0.17
CA TYR A 114 6.66 0.68 -0.34
C TYR A 114 7.50 1.22 0.80
N GLY A 115 8.74 1.61 0.47
CA GLY A 115 9.73 2.09 1.44
C GLY A 115 10.58 0.98 2.06
N GLU A 116 11.78 1.35 2.48
CA GLU A 116 12.64 0.47 3.29
C GLU A 116 11.99 0.23 4.65
N PHE A 117 11.98 -1.01 5.11
CA PHE A 117 11.42 -1.36 6.41
C PHE A 117 12.40 -1.07 7.54
N PRO A 118 11.92 -0.58 8.70
CA PRO A 118 12.76 -0.43 9.87
C PRO A 118 13.10 -1.79 10.48
N THR A 119 14.28 -1.92 11.05
CA THR A 119 14.62 -3.04 11.94
C THR A 119 14.09 -2.72 13.33
N LEU A 120 13.14 -3.51 13.83
CA LEU A 120 12.52 -3.32 15.14
C LEU A 120 13.42 -3.94 16.23
N THR A 121 13.59 -3.25 17.35
CA THR A 121 14.47 -3.69 18.44
C THR A 121 13.73 -3.95 19.75
N GLU A 122 12.83 -3.07 20.17
CA GLU A 122 12.15 -3.15 21.48
C GLU A 122 10.68 -2.72 21.38
N SER A 123 9.77 -3.45 22.03
CA SER A 123 8.35 -3.08 22.12
C SER A 123 8.16 -2.08 23.27
N ILE A 124 7.61 -0.90 22.96
CA ILE A 124 7.31 0.15 23.93
C ILE A 124 5.86 0.04 24.42
N THR A 125 4.94 -0.25 23.52
CA THR A 125 3.51 -0.31 23.83
C THR A 125 2.82 -1.30 22.92
N GLU A 126 1.90 -2.08 23.50
CA GLU A 126 1.03 -2.98 22.77
C GLU A 126 -0.41 -2.67 23.11
N ASP A 127 -1.21 -2.41 22.08
CA ASP A 127 -2.64 -2.19 22.21
C ASP A 127 -3.41 -2.94 21.11
N GLN A 128 -4.75 -2.92 21.20
CA GLN A 128 -5.61 -3.67 20.28
C GLN A 128 -5.66 -3.10 18.85
N PHE A 129 -5.14 -1.89 18.62
CA PHE A 129 -5.16 -1.16 17.36
C PHE A 129 -3.76 -0.97 16.77
N SER A 130 -2.72 -0.97 17.60
CA SER A 130 -1.33 -0.77 17.19
C SER A 130 -0.34 -1.26 18.23
N ASN A 131 0.88 -1.52 17.77
CA ASN A 131 2.05 -1.66 18.63
C ASN A 131 3.05 -0.54 18.29
N VAL A 132 3.79 -0.07 19.29
CA VAL A 132 4.87 0.92 19.11
C VAL A 132 6.19 0.29 19.50
N TYR A 133 7.19 0.41 18.64
CA TYR A 133 8.52 -0.14 18.82
C TYR A 133 9.59 0.95 18.73
N LEU A 134 10.73 0.73 19.38
CA LEU A 134 11.99 1.34 18.98
C LEU A 134 12.60 0.53 17.83
N GLY A 135 13.35 1.20 16.96
CA GLY A 135 14.03 0.54 15.86
C GLY A 135 15.09 1.39 15.19
N THR A 136 15.58 0.89 14.07
CA THR A 136 16.54 1.57 13.19
C THR A 136 16.01 1.62 11.76
N TRP A 137 16.17 2.77 11.10
CA TRP A 137 15.79 2.98 9.70
C TRP A 137 16.79 3.94 9.06
N GLN A 138 17.40 3.53 7.94
CA GLN A 138 18.47 4.31 7.28
C GLN A 138 19.56 4.77 8.26
N ASP A 139 20.05 3.83 9.09
CA ASP A 139 21.05 4.04 10.14
C ASP A 139 20.66 5.06 11.23
N LYS A 140 19.39 5.49 11.30
CA LYS A 140 18.86 6.38 12.33
C LYS A 140 18.00 5.62 13.32
N LYS A 141 18.11 6.00 14.60
CA LYS A 141 17.15 5.56 15.62
C LYS A 141 15.79 6.17 15.33
N VAL A 142 14.75 5.34 15.37
CA VAL A 142 13.36 5.73 15.08
C VAL A 142 12.40 5.10 16.07
N SER A 143 11.23 5.71 16.20
CA SER A 143 10.05 5.05 16.79
C SER A 143 9.12 4.59 15.67
N VAL A 144 8.60 3.38 15.77
CA VAL A 144 7.79 2.74 14.71
C VAL A 144 6.45 2.35 15.28
N LYS A 145 5.36 2.88 14.70
CA LYS A 145 4.00 2.47 15.04
C LYS A 145 3.49 1.48 14.01
N ALA A 146 3.38 0.20 14.39
CA ALA A 146 2.81 -0.86 13.57
C ALA A 146 1.30 -0.93 13.81
N LEU A 147 0.50 -0.68 12.76
CA LEU A 147 -0.96 -0.65 12.84
C LEU A 147 -1.54 -2.05 12.65
N LYS A 148 -2.67 -2.32 13.34
CA LYS A 148 -3.50 -3.52 13.20
C LYS A 148 -4.83 -3.11 12.51
N PRO A 149 -4.84 -2.90 11.19
CA PRO A 149 -5.99 -2.34 10.50
C PRO A 149 -7.21 -3.28 10.59
N LYS A 150 -8.35 -2.72 11.02
CA LYS A 150 -9.67 -3.37 10.90
C LYS A 150 -10.42 -2.93 9.64
N SER A 151 -10.04 -1.79 9.08
CA SER A 151 -10.58 -1.22 7.85
C SER A 151 -9.72 -1.60 6.65
N PRO A 152 -10.24 -1.48 5.41
CA PRO A 152 -9.43 -1.68 4.21
C PRO A 152 -8.17 -0.81 4.22
N VAL A 153 -7.03 -1.44 3.89
CA VAL A 153 -5.69 -0.82 3.89
C VAL A 153 -5.64 0.42 2.99
N SER A 154 -6.27 0.38 1.81
CA SER A 154 -6.28 1.49 0.85
C SER A 154 -6.89 2.76 1.46
N VAL A 155 -8.04 2.62 2.13
CA VAL A 155 -8.71 3.72 2.85
C VAL A 155 -7.81 4.26 3.96
N LEU A 156 -7.19 3.36 4.73
CA LEU A 156 -6.30 3.76 5.81
C LEU A 156 -5.08 4.51 5.27
N LEU A 157 -4.42 4.00 4.22
CA LEU A 157 -3.26 4.63 3.59
C LEU A 157 -3.62 6.02 3.06
N GLN A 158 -4.71 6.16 2.30
CA GLN A 158 -5.18 7.46 1.82
C GLN A 158 -5.35 8.46 2.98
N ASN A 159 -5.86 7.99 4.11
CA ASN A 159 -6.10 8.81 5.28
C ASN A 159 -4.85 9.12 6.10
N ILE A 160 -3.72 8.39 5.97
CA ILE A 160 -2.53 8.65 6.79
C ILE A 160 -1.35 9.23 6.00
N GLN A 161 -1.37 9.19 4.67
CA GLN A 161 -0.28 9.74 3.85
C GLN A 161 -0.01 11.23 4.10
N TYR A 162 -1.03 12.00 4.52
CA TYR A 162 -0.85 13.41 4.84
C TYR A 162 0.05 13.64 6.06
N LEU A 163 0.22 12.66 6.95
CA LEU A 163 1.04 12.77 8.17
C LEU A 163 2.51 13.12 7.84
N LYS A 164 3.03 12.64 6.70
CA LYS A 164 4.37 12.97 6.20
C LYS A 164 4.59 14.47 5.94
N ARG A 165 3.49 15.23 5.77
CA ARG A 165 3.52 16.66 5.48
C ARG A 165 3.38 17.52 6.73
N ILE A 166 2.98 16.93 7.86
CA ILE A 166 2.85 17.66 9.12
C ILE A 166 4.25 17.93 9.67
N HIS A 167 4.60 19.21 9.72
CA HIS A 167 5.85 19.69 10.28
C HIS A 167 5.50 20.74 11.35
N HIS A 168 5.34 20.28 12.59
CA HIS A 168 5.11 21.14 13.73
C HIS A 168 6.03 20.73 14.89
N PRO A 169 6.73 21.67 15.56
CA PRO A 169 7.73 21.36 16.58
C PRO A 169 7.20 20.59 17.80
N ALA A 170 5.90 20.70 18.09
CA ALA A 170 5.25 19.96 19.18
C ALA A 170 4.52 18.69 18.70
N CYS A 171 4.64 18.32 17.42
CA CYS A 171 4.19 17.03 16.89
C CYS A 171 5.39 16.12 16.61
N VAL A 172 5.29 14.84 16.98
CA VAL A 172 6.27 13.84 16.55
C VAL A 172 6.20 13.74 15.03
N ARG A 173 7.30 14.03 14.38
CA ARG A 173 7.37 14.04 12.91
C ARG A 173 7.25 12.62 12.37
N THR A 174 6.40 12.46 11.36
CA THR A 174 6.37 11.24 10.54
C THR A 174 7.45 11.36 9.47
N LEU A 175 8.39 10.43 9.47
CA LEU A 175 9.49 10.35 8.49
C LEU A 175 9.04 9.62 7.23
N GLU A 176 8.40 8.46 7.41
CA GLU A 176 7.94 7.62 6.32
C GLU A 176 6.78 6.72 6.79
N ILE A 177 5.98 6.23 5.84
CA ILE A 177 4.95 5.23 6.06
C ILE A 177 5.28 4.02 5.18
N ALA A 178 5.81 2.97 5.80
CA ALA A 178 6.14 1.72 5.13
C ALA A 178 4.96 0.75 5.24
N TYR A 179 4.66 0.03 4.17
CA TYR A 179 3.63 -1.00 4.22
C TYR A 179 3.96 -2.19 3.34
N GLN A 180 3.61 -3.38 3.85
CA GLN A 180 3.85 -4.65 3.18
C GLN A 180 2.69 -5.58 3.49
N TRP A 181 2.18 -6.20 2.44
CA TRP A 181 1.26 -7.32 2.56
C TRP A 181 2.06 -8.57 2.92
N THR A 182 1.81 -9.11 4.11
CA THR A 182 2.49 -10.33 4.59
C THR A 182 1.66 -11.58 4.30
N SER A 183 0.32 -11.46 4.25
CA SER A 183 -0.61 -12.50 3.81
C SER A 183 -1.98 -11.90 3.43
N ILE A 184 -2.92 -12.73 2.94
CA ILE A 184 -4.31 -12.34 2.63
C ILE A 184 -5.02 -11.68 3.83
N ASN A 185 -4.64 -12.04 5.06
CA ASN A 185 -5.29 -11.58 6.29
C ASN A 185 -4.41 -10.66 7.15
N SER A 186 -3.19 -10.34 6.71
CA SER A 186 -2.26 -9.52 7.49
C SER A 186 -1.50 -8.55 6.60
N THR A 187 -1.89 -7.28 6.67
CA THR A 187 -1.08 -6.17 6.16
C THR A 187 -0.34 -5.54 7.31
N MET A 188 0.97 -5.40 7.17
CA MET A 188 1.80 -4.64 8.08
C MET A 188 1.87 -3.21 7.56
N ILE A 189 1.35 -2.25 8.31
CA ILE A 189 1.49 -0.81 8.04
C ILE A 189 2.30 -0.23 9.19
N MET A 190 3.42 0.40 8.87
CA MET A 190 4.34 0.99 9.83
C MET A 190 4.46 2.49 9.57
N ILE A 191 4.18 3.30 10.59
CA ILE A 191 4.49 4.72 10.59
C ILE A 191 5.85 4.88 11.28
N ILE A 192 6.84 5.32 10.51
CA ILE A 192 8.22 5.55 10.95
C ILE A 192 8.32 7.03 11.37
N MET A 193 8.78 7.27 12.58
CA MET A 193 8.75 8.58 13.23
C MET A 193 10.09 8.93 13.86
N ASP A 194 10.29 10.22 14.12
CA ASP A 194 11.37 10.65 14.99
C ASP A 194 11.32 9.89 16.34
N PRO A 195 12.48 9.53 16.90
CA PRO A 195 12.54 8.75 18.12
C PRO A 195 11.93 9.57 19.29
N PHE A 196 11.09 8.92 20.06
CA PHE A 196 10.53 9.46 21.30
C PHE A 196 10.49 8.38 22.36
N GLU A 197 10.56 8.78 23.64
CA GLU A 197 10.67 7.86 24.79
C GLU A 197 9.42 7.00 25.03
N GLY A 198 8.41 7.04 24.15
CA GLY A 198 7.25 6.15 24.22
C GLY A 198 6.27 6.45 25.37
N ARG A 199 6.57 7.41 26.24
CA ARG A 199 5.70 7.81 27.34
C ARG A 199 4.60 8.74 26.80
N THR A 200 3.35 8.30 26.94
CA THR A 200 2.22 9.21 26.73
C THR A 200 2.21 10.29 27.81
N LEU A 201 1.68 11.48 27.49
CA LEU A 201 1.49 12.53 28.50
C LEU A 201 0.68 12.01 29.71
N LYS A 202 -0.29 11.12 29.47
CA LYS A 202 -1.04 10.45 30.54
C LYS A 202 -0.14 9.63 31.47
N ASN A 203 0.77 8.82 30.91
CA ASN A 203 1.71 8.02 31.69
C ASN A 203 2.68 8.90 32.46
N PHE A 204 3.19 9.97 31.82
CA PHE A 204 4.04 10.95 32.48
C PHE A 204 3.33 11.60 33.68
N LEU A 205 2.12 12.12 33.48
CA LEU A 205 1.32 12.76 34.54
C LEU A 205 0.97 11.80 35.68
N SER A 206 0.93 10.49 35.41
CA SER A 206 0.64 9.44 36.41
C SER A 206 1.89 8.85 37.07
N SER A 207 3.09 9.29 36.68
CA SER A 207 4.36 8.79 37.19
C SER A 207 4.87 9.61 38.38
N SER A 208 5.82 9.07 39.14
CA SER A 208 6.49 9.82 40.21
C SER A 208 7.20 11.09 39.72
N ASP A 209 7.56 11.13 38.44
CA ASP A 209 8.27 12.24 37.82
C ASP A 209 7.38 13.49 37.70
N SER A 210 6.04 13.32 37.67
CA SER A 210 5.10 14.45 37.62
C SER A 210 4.91 15.16 38.96
N HIS A 211 5.37 14.58 40.07
CA HIS A 211 5.26 15.23 41.38
C HIS A 211 6.09 16.52 41.49
N PHE A 212 7.06 16.71 40.58
CA PHE A 212 7.85 17.93 40.47
C PHE A 212 7.22 18.96 39.51
N LEU A 213 6.12 18.64 38.83
CA LEU A 213 5.43 19.58 37.96
C LEU A 213 4.58 20.55 38.79
N ASN A 214 4.98 21.82 38.79
CA ASN A 214 4.17 22.90 39.31
C ASN A 214 3.15 23.40 38.25
N PHE A 215 2.31 24.36 38.64
CA PHE A 215 1.31 24.95 37.75
C PHE A 215 1.92 25.54 36.46
N ASP A 216 3.06 26.21 36.55
CA ASP A 216 3.75 26.77 35.39
C ASP A 216 4.20 25.70 34.40
N GLY A 217 4.68 24.56 34.90
CA GLY A 217 5.01 23.39 34.08
C GLY A 217 3.80 22.82 33.36
N LEU A 218 2.65 22.71 34.05
CA LEU A 218 1.39 22.26 33.43
C LEU A 218 0.88 23.26 32.38
N LEU A 219 0.96 24.56 32.68
CA LEU A 219 0.57 25.62 31.76
C LEU A 219 1.44 25.60 30.50
N LYS A 220 2.74 25.36 30.65
CA LYS A 220 3.67 25.21 29.51
C LYS A 220 3.28 24.04 28.62
N ILE A 221 3.00 22.86 29.19
CA ILE A 221 2.53 21.69 28.42
C ILE A 221 1.22 22.03 27.68
N TYR A 222 0.27 22.68 28.37
CA TYR A 222 -0.99 23.09 27.75
C TYR A 222 -0.76 24.05 26.56
N THR A 223 0.10 25.05 26.72
CA THR A 223 0.40 26.02 25.66
C THR A 223 1.08 25.36 24.46
N GLU A 224 2.02 24.43 24.69
CA GLU A 224 2.68 23.69 23.61
C GLU A 224 1.70 22.83 22.83
N VAL A 225 0.79 22.13 23.50
CA VAL A 225 -0.24 21.29 22.84
C VAL A 225 -1.29 22.15 22.13
N ARG A 226 -1.70 23.28 22.70
CA ARG A 226 -2.71 24.18 22.13
C ARG A 226 -2.26 24.80 20.80
N ASN A 227 -0.96 25.01 20.63
CA ASN A 227 -0.40 25.68 19.47
C ASN A 227 -0.06 24.72 18.31
N CYS A 228 -0.34 23.41 18.45
CA CYS A 228 -0.23 22.40 17.39
C CYS A 228 -1.36 22.47 16.36
#